data_AF-A0A1J3G5G2-F1
#
_entry.id   AF-A0A1J3G5G2-F1
#
_cell.length_a   1.000
_cell.length_b   1.000
_cell.length_c   1.000
_cell.angle_alpha   90.00
_cell.angle_beta   90.00
_cell.angle_gamma   90.00
#
_symmetry.space_group_name_H-M   'P 1'
#
loop_
_entity.id
_entity.type
_entity.pdbx_description
1 polymer ?
#
loop_
_entity_poly.entity_id
_entity_poly.type
_entity_poly.pdbx_seq_one_letter_code
_entity_poly.pdbx_strand_id
1 'polypeptide(L)'
;MAPPSPRVVVKVDLKKKPWQQTQPLHNRWHPEIPSVAEVKTGEFFRVEMIDAMGGIVKDDGSADDIKNADLTTTHHLSGPIRIVDKDGVAAKPGDLLAVEICNLGPLQGDEWGFTGSFDRENGGGFLTDHFPCATKAIWYFEGIYAYSPHIPGVRFPGLTHPGVIGTAPSKELLRIWNERERQLEESDHKSLTLCEVVYQRPLANLPTTKGCLLGHIEKGTKEWERIAEEAARTIPGRENGGNCDIKNLSRGSKIYLPVFVDGANLSTGDMHFSQGDGEIS
;
A
#
# COMPACT_ATOMS: atom_id res chain seq x y z
N MET A 1 -9.50 -14.06 33.81
CA MET A 1 -8.17 -13.92 33.17
C MET A 1 -8.29 -12.86 32.10
N ALA A 2 -7.28 -12.00 31.92
CA ALA A 2 -7.28 -11.06 30.80
C ALA A 2 -7.30 -11.84 29.47
N PRO A 3 -8.00 -11.35 28.42
CA PRO A 3 -7.96 -12.00 27.12
C PRO A 3 -6.52 -12.02 26.58
N PRO A 4 -6.13 -13.08 25.85
CA PRO A 4 -4.80 -13.15 25.24
C PRO A 4 -4.61 -12.02 24.23
N SER A 5 -3.37 -11.57 24.06
CA SER A 5 -3.02 -10.61 23.01
C SER A 5 -3.49 -11.10 21.63
N PRO A 6 -3.94 -10.20 20.74
CA PRO A 6 -4.30 -10.56 19.37
C PRO A 6 -3.16 -11.33 18.69
N ARG A 7 -3.48 -12.43 18.00
CA ARG A 7 -2.45 -13.17 17.26
C ARG A 7 -1.97 -12.35 16.07
N VAL A 8 -0.70 -12.52 15.71
CA VAL A 8 -0.16 -11.97 14.46
C VAL A 8 -0.54 -12.91 13.31
N VAL A 9 -1.36 -12.44 12.36
CA VAL A 9 -1.82 -13.24 11.20
C VAL A 9 -0.85 -13.18 10.03
N VAL A 10 -0.22 -12.02 9.84
CA VAL A 10 0.84 -11.79 8.87
C VAL A 10 1.99 -11.16 9.62
N LYS A 11 3.12 -11.87 9.64
CA LYS A 11 4.36 -11.46 10.31
C LYS A 11 5.39 -11.07 9.28
N VAL A 12 6.14 -10.00 9.54
CA VAL A 12 7.24 -9.56 8.67
C VAL A 12 8.58 -9.61 9.40
N ASP A 13 9.65 -9.77 8.64
CA ASP A 13 11.02 -9.70 9.10
C ASP A 13 11.74 -8.59 8.32
N LEU A 14 11.95 -7.44 8.98
CA LEU A 14 12.58 -6.26 8.38
C LEU A 14 14.02 -6.50 7.93
N LYS A 15 14.67 -7.59 8.35
CA LYS A 15 16.01 -7.97 7.88
C LYS A 15 15.97 -8.70 6.52
N LYS A 16 14.78 -9.06 6.04
CA LYS A 16 14.58 -9.76 4.77
C LYS A 16 13.93 -8.83 3.76
N LYS A 17 14.26 -9.03 2.49
CA LYS A 17 13.58 -8.33 1.40
C LYS A 17 12.12 -8.78 1.30
N PRO A 18 11.22 -7.98 0.70
CA PRO A 18 9.80 -8.34 0.60
C PRO A 18 9.52 -9.70 -0.06
N TRP A 19 10.30 -10.08 -1.07
CA TRP A 19 10.20 -11.38 -1.75
C TRP A 19 10.89 -12.55 -1.02
N GLN A 20 11.47 -12.30 0.16
CA GLN A 20 12.11 -13.30 1.02
C GLN A 20 11.35 -13.54 2.33
N GLN A 21 10.22 -12.85 2.51
CA GLN A 21 9.38 -13.00 3.69
C GLN A 21 8.85 -14.43 3.79
N THR A 22 8.74 -14.93 5.03
CA THR A 22 8.27 -16.31 5.27
C THR A 22 6.79 -16.46 4.89
N GLN A 23 5.97 -15.46 5.22
CA GLN A 23 4.66 -15.30 4.61
C GLN A 23 4.83 -14.35 3.43
N PRO A 24 4.51 -14.78 2.19
CA PRO A 24 4.80 -13.97 1.03
C PRO A 24 3.90 -12.73 1.01
N LEU A 25 4.45 -11.60 0.59
CA LEU A 25 3.71 -10.36 0.34
C LEU A 25 3.23 -10.33 -1.12
N HIS A 26 2.38 -9.37 -1.47
CA HIS A 26 2.03 -9.09 -2.86
C HIS A 26 2.05 -7.59 -3.15
N ASN A 27 2.23 -7.20 -4.40
CA ASN A 27 2.26 -5.78 -4.80
C ASN A 27 1.39 -5.46 -6.03
N ARG A 28 0.43 -6.33 -6.31
CA ARG A 28 -0.58 -6.15 -7.35
C ARG A 28 -1.95 -6.53 -6.83
N TRP A 29 -2.99 -5.97 -7.44
CA TRP A 29 -4.36 -6.41 -7.23
C TRP A 29 -4.77 -7.41 -8.30
N HIS A 30 -5.17 -8.60 -7.88
CA HIS A 30 -5.71 -9.62 -8.76
C HIS A 30 -6.58 -10.62 -7.98
N PRO A 31 -7.73 -11.08 -8.51
CA PRO A 31 -8.65 -11.98 -7.81
C PRO A 31 -8.04 -13.34 -7.45
N GLU A 32 -7.05 -13.78 -8.25
CA GLU A 32 -6.46 -15.12 -8.15
C GLU A 32 -5.23 -15.21 -7.24
N ILE A 33 -4.82 -14.12 -6.58
CA ILE A 33 -3.71 -14.18 -5.60
C ILE A 33 -4.20 -14.99 -4.38
N PRO A 34 -3.54 -16.11 -4.02
CA PRO A 34 -3.96 -16.93 -2.90
C PRO A 34 -3.80 -16.20 -1.56
N SER A 35 -4.74 -16.43 -0.64
CA SER A 35 -4.65 -15.89 0.72
C SER A 35 -3.50 -16.52 1.51
N VAL A 36 -2.80 -15.72 2.31
CA VAL A 36 -1.67 -16.15 3.16
C VAL A 36 -2.10 -16.47 4.59
N ALA A 37 -3.33 -16.09 4.95
CA ALA A 37 -3.94 -16.32 6.25
C ALA A 37 -5.46 -16.38 6.13
N GLU A 38 -6.10 -16.97 7.14
CA GLU A 38 -7.55 -16.97 7.32
C GLU A 38 -7.89 -16.40 8.70
N VAL A 39 -8.98 -15.62 8.78
CA VAL A 39 -9.49 -14.97 9.99
C VAL A 39 -11.00 -15.13 10.05
N LYS A 40 -11.54 -15.31 11.26
CA LYS A 40 -12.99 -15.38 11.48
C LYS A 40 -13.61 -14.02 11.77
N THR A 41 -14.84 -13.78 11.33
CA THR A 41 -15.61 -12.59 11.70
C THR A 41 -15.68 -12.43 13.22
N GLY A 42 -15.34 -11.22 13.70
CA GLY A 42 -15.29 -10.90 15.13
C GLY A 42 -13.97 -11.23 15.83
N GLU A 43 -13.01 -11.84 15.13
CA GLU A 43 -11.66 -12.11 15.67
C GLU A 43 -10.84 -10.81 15.75
N PHE A 44 -10.13 -10.61 16.86
CA PHE A 44 -9.10 -9.58 17.00
C PHE A 44 -7.74 -10.15 16.59
N PHE A 45 -7.08 -9.50 15.65
CA PHE A 45 -5.79 -9.93 15.13
C PHE A 45 -4.86 -8.75 14.86
N ARG A 46 -3.58 -9.05 14.64
CA ARG A 46 -2.55 -8.09 14.26
C ARG A 46 -1.93 -8.45 12.90
N VAL A 47 -1.74 -7.45 12.06
CA VAL A 47 -1.00 -7.53 10.80
C VAL A 47 0.26 -6.69 10.97
N GLU A 48 1.43 -7.27 10.69
CA GLU A 48 2.67 -6.52 10.57
C GLU A 48 2.91 -6.18 9.10
N MET A 49 3.54 -5.05 8.83
CA MET A 49 3.72 -4.48 7.49
C MET A 49 5.15 -3.98 7.32
N ILE A 50 5.66 -4.06 6.09
CA ILE A 50 6.88 -3.35 5.68
C ILE A 50 6.44 -2.01 5.10
N ASP A 51 7.31 -1.00 5.10
CA ASP A 51 7.06 0.25 4.39
C ASP A 51 6.75 0.00 2.90
N ALA A 52 6.04 0.92 2.26
CA ALA A 52 5.64 0.84 0.86
C ALA A 52 6.79 0.47 -0.08
N MET A 53 7.97 1.06 0.15
CA MET A 53 9.15 0.94 -0.68
C MET A 53 9.94 -0.34 -0.40
N GLY A 54 9.54 -1.13 0.60
CA GLY A 54 10.10 -2.45 0.89
C GLY A 54 11.48 -2.40 1.54
N GLY A 55 11.76 -1.36 2.33
CA GLY A 55 13.00 -1.20 3.09
C GLY A 55 14.19 -0.68 2.28
N ILE A 56 13.96 -0.08 1.10
CA ILE A 56 15.04 0.48 0.28
C ILE A 56 15.51 1.85 0.80
N VAL A 57 14.63 2.59 1.46
CA VAL A 57 14.94 3.91 2.01
C VAL A 57 15.70 3.73 3.31
N LYS A 58 16.78 4.48 3.45
CA LYS A 58 17.70 4.38 4.60
C LYS A 58 17.57 5.57 5.52
N ASP A 59 17.80 5.32 6.81
CA ASP A 59 18.01 6.35 7.83
C ASP A 59 19.39 7.01 7.64
N ASP A 60 19.46 7.86 6.61
CA ASP A 60 20.61 8.71 6.30
C ASP A 60 20.14 10.03 5.66
N GLY A 61 21.08 10.96 5.47
CA GLY A 61 20.81 12.28 4.90
C GLY A 61 20.81 12.34 3.37
N SER A 62 20.95 11.23 2.64
CA SER A 62 21.01 11.25 1.17
C SER A 62 19.65 10.91 0.55
N ALA A 63 19.16 11.71 -0.39
CA ALA A 63 17.93 11.41 -1.13
C ALA A 63 18.15 10.49 -2.36
N ASP A 64 19.33 9.90 -2.52
CA ASP A 64 19.64 9.04 -3.67
C ASP A 64 18.76 7.78 -3.73
N ASP A 65 18.33 7.26 -2.58
CA ASP A 65 17.41 6.13 -2.50
C ASP A 65 16.01 6.49 -3.03
N ILE A 66 15.52 7.69 -2.71
CA ILE A 66 14.27 8.24 -3.28
C ILE A 66 14.43 8.49 -4.78
N LYS A 67 15.52 9.13 -5.19
CA LYS A 67 15.78 9.48 -6.60
C LYS A 67 15.79 8.25 -7.51
N ASN A 68 16.43 7.16 -7.06
CA ASN A 68 16.70 5.98 -7.87
C ASN A 68 15.75 4.81 -7.56
N ALA A 69 14.69 5.03 -6.80
CA ALA A 69 13.73 3.99 -6.43
C ALA A 69 13.08 3.36 -7.67
N ASP A 70 12.97 2.02 -7.68
CA ASP A 70 12.17 1.32 -8.68
C ASP A 70 10.70 1.33 -8.27
N LEU A 71 9.98 2.35 -8.75
CA LEU A 71 8.56 2.56 -8.46
C LEU A 71 7.66 1.46 -9.01
N THR A 72 8.16 0.48 -9.78
CA THR A 72 7.36 -0.69 -10.20
C THR A 72 7.14 -1.71 -9.10
N THR A 73 7.93 -1.63 -8.01
CA THR A 73 7.90 -2.58 -6.89
C THR A 73 6.94 -2.19 -5.77
N THR A 74 6.59 -0.91 -5.65
CA THR A 74 5.60 -0.45 -4.66
C THR A 74 4.18 -0.87 -5.07
N HIS A 75 3.27 -1.19 -4.16
CA HIS A 75 3.37 -1.26 -2.68
C HIS A 75 3.50 -2.71 -2.18
N HIS A 76 4.32 -2.99 -1.16
CA HIS A 76 4.44 -4.34 -0.58
C HIS A 76 3.36 -4.60 0.48
N LEU A 77 2.26 -5.22 0.08
CA LEU A 77 1.08 -5.42 0.92
C LEU A 77 1.14 -6.72 1.72
N SER A 78 0.66 -6.63 2.95
CA SER A 78 0.46 -7.77 3.85
C SER A 78 -0.95 -8.32 3.66
N GLY A 79 -1.02 -9.59 3.24
CA GLY A 79 -2.24 -10.24 2.79
C GLY A 79 -1.98 -11.06 1.51
N PRO A 80 -3.03 -11.54 0.84
CA PRO A 80 -4.43 -11.40 1.22
C PRO A 80 -4.84 -12.26 2.41
N ILE A 81 -5.77 -11.75 3.22
CA ILE A 81 -6.35 -12.43 4.38
C ILE A 81 -7.77 -12.86 4.02
N ARG A 82 -8.01 -14.17 4.02
CA ARG A 82 -9.33 -14.76 3.78
C ARG A 82 -10.21 -14.58 5.01
N ILE A 83 -11.41 -14.05 4.82
CA ILE A 83 -12.40 -13.82 5.87
C ILE A 83 -13.51 -14.86 5.78
N VAL A 84 -13.77 -15.53 6.90
CA VAL A 84 -14.84 -16.51 7.04
C VAL A 84 -15.73 -16.17 8.23
N ASP A 85 -16.97 -16.64 8.21
CA ASP A 85 -17.86 -16.57 9.38
C ASP A 85 -17.48 -17.63 10.45
N LYS A 86 -18.32 -17.72 11.50
CA LYS A 86 -18.12 -18.67 12.60
C LYS A 86 -18.15 -20.14 12.16
N ASP A 87 -18.86 -20.44 11.07
CA ASP A 87 -19.07 -21.78 10.53
C ASP A 87 -18.06 -22.11 9.41
N GLY A 88 -17.14 -21.18 9.10
CA GLY A 88 -16.09 -21.34 8.08
C GLY A 88 -16.54 -20.97 6.66
N VAL A 89 -17.73 -20.38 6.51
CA VAL A 89 -18.23 -19.93 5.21
C VAL A 89 -17.53 -18.62 4.86
N ALA A 90 -16.89 -18.59 3.69
CA ALA A 90 -16.23 -17.38 3.19
C ALA A 90 -17.22 -16.23 3.03
N ALA A 91 -16.79 -15.01 3.33
CA ALA A 91 -17.47 -13.78 2.90
C ALA A 91 -17.74 -13.85 1.38
N LYS A 92 -18.89 -13.36 0.93
CA LYS A 92 -19.34 -13.54 -0.46
C LYS A 92 -19.36 -12.22 -1.23
N PRO A 93 -19.18 -12.26 -2.57
CA PRO A 93 -19.39 -11.09 -3.40
C PRO A 93 -20.74 -10.42 -3.12
N GLY A 94 -20.73 -9.11 -2.85
CA GLY A 94 -21.91 -8.34 -2.44
C GLY A 94 -22.03 -8.09 -0.94
N ASP A 95 -21.24 -8.78 -0.09
CA ASP A 95 -21.13 -8.46 1.32
C ASP A 95 -20.37 -7.13 1.54
N LEU A 96 -20.53 -6.57 2.75
CA LEU A 96 -19.69 -5.48 3.26
C LEU A 96 -18.82 -6.01 4.40
N LEU A 97 -17.50 -5.92 4.23
CA LEU A 97 -16.53 -6.22 5.27
C LEU A 97 -16.33 -4.98 6.16
N ALA A 98 -16.82 -5.05 7.40
CA ALA A 98 -16.57 -4.03 8.40
C ALA A 98 -15.23 -4.32 9.12
N VAL A 99 -14.25 -3.45 8.94
CA VAL A 99 -12.93 -3.55 9.59
C VAL A 99 -12.80 -2.44 10.62
N GLU A 100 -12.61 -2.81 11.89
CA GLU A 100 -12.38 -1.88 13.00
C GLU A 100 -10.89 -1.77 13.30
N ILE A 101 -10.34 -0.56 13.12
CA ILE A 101 -8.92 -0.28 13.34
C ILE A 101 -8.71 -0.01 14.83
N CYS A 102 -8.44 -1.06 15.59
CA CYS A 102 -8.37 -0.97 17.05
C CYS A 102 -7.11 -0.26 17.56
N ASN A 103 -5.96 -0.48 16.91
CA ASN A 103 -4.70 0.17 17.25
C ASN A 103 -3.73 0.13 16.06
N LEU A 104 -2.80 1.08 16.01
CA LEU A 104 -1.76 1.21 14.99
C LEU A 104 -0.46 1.72 15.64
N GLY A 105 0.68 1.42 15.04
CA GLY A 105 1.98 1.91 15.49
C GLY A 105 3.14 1.26 14.74
N PRO A 106 4.36 1.81 14.90
CA PRO A 106 5.58 1.24 14.32
C PRO A 106 5.88 -0.14 14.92
N LEU A 107 6.71 -0.91 14.21
CA LEU A 107 7.26 -2.14 14.77
C LEU A 107 8.30 -1.79 15.84
N GLN A 108 8.35 -2.61 16.89
CA GLN A 108 9.26 -2.39 18.00
C GLN A 108 10.71 -2.49 17.53
N GLY A 109 11.52 -1.46 17.82
CA GLY A 109 12.91 -1.34 17.36
C GLY A 109 13.06 -0.75 15.96
N ASP A 110 11.96 -0.34 15.31
CA ASP A 110 11.94 0.34 14.02
C ASP A 110 11.11 1.63 14.10
N GLU A 111 11.26 2.38 15.20
CA GLU A 111 10.52 3.61 15.50
C GLU A 111 11.05 4.84 14.74
N TRP A 112 11.12 4.73 13.41
CA TRP A 112 11.47 5.82 12.50
C TRP A 112 10.70 5.69 11.18
N GLY A 113 10.74 6.73 10.37
CA GLY A 113 10.17 6.72 9.03
C GLY A 113 10.75 7.84 8.18
N PHE A 114 10.22 8.01 6.97
CA PHE A 114 10.70 9.03 6.04
C PHE A 114 9.53 9.75 5.37
N THR A 115 9.80 10.96 4.92
CA THR A 115 9.04 11.65 3.88
C THR A 115 10.01 11.90 2.73
N GLY A 116 9.58 11.72 1.50
CA GLY A 116 10.37 12.07 0.33
C GLY A 116 9.50 12.72 -0.73
N SER A 117 10.11 13.60 -1.52
CA SER A 117 9.54 14.03 -2.79
C SER A 117 10.29 13.31 -3.91
N PHE A 118 9.57 12.72 -4.85
CA PHE A 118 10.20 12.02 -5.96
C PHE A 118 10.84 13.00 -6.96
N ASP A 119 11.88 12.53 -7.64
CA ASP A 119 12.49 13.27 -8.74
C ASP A 119 11.47 13.42 -9.89
N ARG A 120 11.49 14.55 -10.59
CA ARG A 120 10.58 14.83 -11.71
C ARG A 120 10.61 13.74 -12.77
N GLU A 121 11.79 13.20 -13.03
CA GLU A 121 12.02 12.18 -14.06
C GLU A 121 11.71 10.76 -13.54
N ASN A 122 11.41 10.58 -12.25
CA ASN A 122 11.12 9.29 -11.64
C ASN A 122 9.99 9.39 -10.61
N GLY A 123 8.74 9.52 -11.10
CA GLY A 123 7.51 9.59 -10.30
C GLY A 123 6.96 11.01 -10.21
N GLY A 124 7.75 11.93 -9.66
CA GLY A 124 7.28 13.27 -9.29
C GLY A 124 6.14 13.25 -8.26
N GLY A 125 5.45 14.37 -8.14
CA GLY A 125 4.38 14.64 -7.17
C GLY A 125 3.66 15.95 -7.51
N PHE A 126 2.94 16.51 -6.54
CA PHE A 126 2.05 17.66 -6.76
C PHE A 126 2.79 18.96 -7.06
N LEU A 127 3.89 19.24 -6.35
CA LEU A 127 4.67 20.48 -6.46
C LEU A 127 5.99 20.34 -7.25
N THR A 128 6.13 19.29 -8.05
CA THR A 128 7.41 18.96 -8.69
C THR A 128 7.94 20.02 -9.67
N ASP A 129 7.08 20.87 -10.22
CA ASP A 129 7.55 21.98 -11.06
C ASP A 129 8.34 23.02 -10.26
N HIS A 130 8.05 23.13 -8.96
CA HIS A 130 8.79 23.97 -8.02
C HIS A 130 9.96 23.23 -7.36
N PHE A 131 9.79 21.93 -7.10
CA PHE A 131 10.78 21.07 -6.46
C PHE A 131 11.08 19.84 -7.34
N PRO A 132 11.86 20.00 -8.43
CA PRO A 132 12.03 18.94 -9.43
C PRO A 132 13.00 17.84 -9.00
N CYS A 133 13.84 18.10 -8.00
CA CYS A 133 14.83 17.15 -7.50
C CYS A 133 14.25 16.31 -6.37
N ALA A 134 14.64 15.04 -6.29
CA ALA A 134 14.29 14.21 -5.16
C ALA A 134 14.77 14.81 -3.82
N THR A 135 13.93 14.72 -2.79
CA THR A 135 14.28 15.12 -1.43
C THR A 135 13.90 14.04 -0.43
N LYS A 136 14.51 14.07 0.76
CA LYS A 136 14.22 13.14 1.86
C LYS A 136 14.31 13.85 3.20
N ALA A 137 13.39 13.57 4.10
CA ALA A 137 13.44 13.92 5.51
C ALA A 137 13.14 12.67 6.35
N ILE A 138 14.05 12.35 7.27
CA ILE A 138 13.88 11.28 8.25
C ILE A 138 13.10 11.77 9.47
N TRP A 139 12.20 10.95 9.98
CA TRP A 139 11.42 11.16 11.19
C TRP A 139 11.71 10.08 12.22
N TYR A 140 11.86 10.47 13.48
CA TYR A 140 11.97 9.56 14.61
C TYR A 140 10.72 9.62 15.47
N PHE A 141 10.28 8.47 15.99
CA PHE A 141 9.05 8.37 16.76
C PHE A 141 9.35 8.23 18.26
N GLU A 142 8.78 9.14 19.05
CA GLU A 142 8.87 9.18 20.51
C GLU A 142 7.48 8.93 21.11
N GLY A 143 7.14 7.65 21.29
CA GLY A 143 5.80 7.26 21.72
C GLY A 143 4.76 7.66 20.67
N ILE A 144 3.90 8.65 21.00
CA ILE A 144 2.90 9.16 20.05
C ILE A 144 3.40 10.32 19.20
N TYR A 145 4.61 10.83 19.43
CA TYR A 145 5.13 12.02 18.75
C TYR A 145 6.13 11.64 17.66
N ALA A 146 6.25 12.47 16.63
CA ALA A 146 7.36 12.44 15.67
C ALA A 146 8.12 13.76 15.68
N TYR A 147 9.41 13.71 15.36
CA TYR A 147 10.25 14.86 15.06
C TYR A 147 11.25 14.52 13.95
N SER A 148 11.79 15.55 13.28
CA SER A 148 12.81 15.37 12.24
C SER A 148 14.02 16.29 12.49
N PRO A 149 15.26 15.79 12.47
CA PRO A 149 16.44 16.67 12.48
C PRO A 149 16.53 17.57 11.24
N HIS A 150 15.92 17.14 10.12
CA HIS A 150 15.90 17.91 8.87
C HIS A 150 14.90 19.07 8.90
N ILE A 151 13.97 19.07 9.86
CA ILE A 151 12.96 20.11 10.03
C ILE A 151 12.95 20.58 11.50
N PRO A 152 13.93 21.41 11.90
CA PRO A 152 14.11 21.82 13.29
C PRO A 152 12.87 22.55 13.85
N GLY A 153 12.58 22.33 15.12
CA GLY A 153 11.47 22.99 15.83
C GLY A 153 10.10 22.35 15.59
N VAL A 154 10.01 21.30 14.77
CA VAL A 154 8.76 20.57 14.53
C VAL A 154 8.72 19.29 15.34
N ARG A 155 7.68 19.17 16.17
CA ARG A 155 7.32 17.96 16.90
C ARG A 155 5.80 17.88 17.03
N PHE A 156 5.18 16.78 16.63
CA PHE A 156 3.72 16.65 16.62
C PHE A 156 3.26 15.23 16.97
N PRO A 157 2.04 15.06 17.53
CA PRO A 157 1.46 13.75 17.72
C PRO A 157 1.04 13.14 16.37
N GLY A 158 1.38 11.88 16.13
CA GLY A 158 1.04 11.17 14.90
C GLY A 158 -0.45 10.90 14.77
N LEU A 159 -0.98 11.11 13.56
CA LEU A 159 -2.28 10.60 13.15
C LEU A 159 -2.06 9.33 12.33
N THR A 160 -1.71 8.23 13.02
CA THR A 160 -1.28 6.99 12.37
C THR A 160 -2.44 6.30 11.66
N HIS A 161 -2.22 5.90 10.39
CA HIS A 161 -3.21 5.27 9.51
C HIS A 161 -2.51 4.43 8.42
N PRO A 162 -3.18 3.43 7.83
CA PRO A 162 -2.72 2.81 6.59
C PRO A 162 -3.09 3.69 5.38
N GLY A 163 -2.14 3.92 4.47
CA GLY A 163 -2.40 4.48 3.14
C GLY A 163 -3.15 3.47 2.27
N VAL A 164 -2.75 2.19 2.34
CA VAL A 164 -3.38 1.09 1.63
C VAL A 164 -4.19 0.16 2.53
N ILE A 165 -5.49 0.06 2.27
CA ILE A 165 -6.35 -1.01 2.80
C ILE A 165 -7.49 -1.32 1.84
N GLY A 166 -7.66 -2.60 1.46
CA GLY A 166 -8.68 -2.98 0.49
C GLY A 166 -8.88 -4.48 0.31
N THR A 167 -9.95 -4.84 -0.37
CA THR A 167 -10.29 -6.23 -0.74
C THR A 167 -9.82 -6.55 -2.14
N ALA A 168 -9.67 -7.84 -2.47
CA ALA A 168 -9.33 -8.22 -3.84
C ALA A 168 -10.50 -7.89 -4.80
N PRO A 169 -10.22 -7.38 -6.02
CA PRO A 169 -11.26 -7.11 -7.01
C PRO A 169 -11.82 -8.40 -7.62
N SER A 170 -13.02 -8.32 -8.21
CA SER A 170 -13.48 -9.36 -9.14
C SER A 170 -12.72 -9.28 -10.47
N LYS A 171 -12.81 -10.33 -11.30
CA LYS A 171 -12.25 -10.31 -12.66
C LYS A 171 -12.85 -9.19 -13.52
N GLU A 172 -14.14 -8.94 -13.37
CA GLU A 172 -14.85 -7.87 -14.08
C GLU A 172 -14.33 -6.50 -13.66
N LEU A 173 -14.22 -6.26 -12.36
CA LEU A 173 -13.73 -4.98 -11.83
C LEU A 173 -12.28 -4.72 -12.23
N LEU A 174 -11.42 -5.74 -12.16
CA LEU A 174 -10.04 -5.67 -12.64
C LEU A 174 -9.98 -5.29 -14.13
N ARG A 175 -10.84 -5.89 -14.96
CA ARG A 175 -10.92 -5.55 -16.39
C ARG A 175 -11.34 -4.08 -16.59
N ILE A 176 -12.32 -3.60 -15.83
CA ILE A 176 -12.77 -2.19 -15.89
C ILE A 176 -11.61 -1.25 -15.56
N TRP A 177 -10.84 -1.54 -14.50
CA TRP A 177 -9.68 -0.75 -14.10
C TRP A 177 -8.63 -0.69 -15.21
N ASN A 178 -8.21 -1.85 -15.71
CA ASN A 178 -7.19 -1.94 -16.74
C ASN A 178 -7.61 -1.25 -18.04
N GLU A 179 -8.87 -1.37 -18.44
CA GLU A 179 -9.39 -0.75 -19.66
C GLU A 179 -9.41 0.78 -19.54
N ARG A 180 -10.00 1.33 -18.47
CA ARG A 180 -10.12 2.80 -18.33
C ARG A 180 -8.77 3.47 -18.12
N GLU A 181 -7.85 2.84 -17.39
CA GLU A 181 -6.51 3.37 -17.15
C GLU A 181 -5.64 3.28 -18.42
N ARG A 182 -5.81 2.23 -19.21
CA ARG A 182 -5.19 2.12 -20.55
C ARG A 182 -5.70 3.21 -21.48
N GLN A 183 -7.01 3.43 -21.54
CA GLN A 183 -7.60 4.49 -22.35
C GLN A 183 -7.06 5.87 -21.95
N LEU A 184 -6.89 6.13 -20.65
CA LEU A 184 -6.28 7.36 -20.16
C LEU A 184 -4.84 7.49 -20.63
N GLU A 185 -4.02 6.46 -20.42
CA GLU A 185 -2.59 6.50 -20.77
C GLU A 185 -2.35 6.60 -22.29
N GLU A 186 -3.13 5.89 -23.10
CA GLU A 186 -2.96 5.82 -24.57
C GLU A 186 -3.64 6.98 -25.33
N SER A 187 -4.41 7.86 -24.65
CA SER A 187 -5.06 9.01 -25.29
C SER A 187 -4.08 10.12 -25.72
N ASP A 188 -4.38 10.89 -26.78
CA ASP A 188 -3.47 11.95 -27.30
C ASP A 188 -3.44 13.16 -26.35
N HIS A 189 -2.32 13.29 -25.63
CA HIS A 189 -2.10 14.23 -24.52
C HIS A 189 -1.80 15.68 -24.91
N LYS A 190 -1.95 16.07 -26.19
CA LYS A 190 -1.62 17.45 -26.65
C LYS A 190 -2.43 18.59 -26.00
N SER A 191 -3.41 18.28 -25.15
CA SER A 191 -4.25 19.27 -24.45
C SER A 191 -4.37 19.10 -22.93
N LEU A 192 -3.80 18.04 -22.36
CA LEU A 192 -3.88 17.77 -20.92
C LEU A 192 -2.59 18.22 -20.24
N THR A 193 -2.42 19.53 -20.09
CA THR A 193 -1.55 20.01 -19.01
C THR A 193 -2.36 19.88 -17.73
N LEU A 194 -1.95 19.01 -16.82
CA LEU A 194 -2.39 19.10 -15.43
C LEU A 194 -1.96 20.49 -14.96
N CYS A 195 -2.89 21.45 -14.84
CA CYS A 195 -2.61 22.76 -14.24
C CYS A 195 -1.39 23.52 -14.82
N GLU A 196 -1.25 23.60 -16.15
CA GLU A 196 -0.12 24.28 -16.83
C GLU A 196 1.27 23.66 -16.61
N VAL A 197 1.34 22.41 -16.13
CA VAL A 197 2.60 21.66 -15.95
C VAL A 197 3.30 21.47 -17.29
N VAL A 198 4.58 21.88 -17.35
CA VAL A 198 5.41 21.90 -18.58
C VAL A 198 5.98 20.51 -18.91
N TYR A 199 5.91 19.55 -17.97
CA TYR A 199 6.53 18.23 -18.08
C TYR A 199 5.49 17.09 -18.03
N GLN A 200 5.43 16.28 -19.09
CA GLN A 200 4.49 15.16 -19.20
C GLN A 200 5.00 13.93 -18.44
N ARG A 201 4.14 13.33 -17.60
CA ARG A 201 4.37 12.06 -16.88
C ARG A 201 3.33 11.03 -17.31
N PRO A 202 3.56 9.72 -17.05
CA PRO A 202 2.50 8.73 -17.19
C PRO A 202 1.28 9.15 -16.37
N LEU A 203 0.10 9.17 -16.98
CA LEU A 203 -1.15 9.50 -16.30
C LEU A 203 -1.70 8.33 -15.51
N ALA A 204 -1.37 7.11 -15.92
CA ALA A 204 -1.67 5.89 -15.19
C ALA A 204 -0.51 4.89 -15.27
N ASN A 205 -0.37 4.08 -14.22
CA ASN A 205 0.59 2.99 -14.21
C ASN A 205 -0.11 1.68 -14.60
N LEU A 206 0.01 1.28 -15.86
CA LEU A 206 -0.59 0.05 -16.39
C LEU A 206 0.02 -1.21 -15.75
N PRO A 207 -0.68 -2.37 -15.84
CA PRO A 207 -0.12 -3.66 -15.44
C PRO A 207 1.27 -3.89 -16.04
N THR A 208 2.19 -4.43 -15.22
CA THR A 208 3.54 -4.75 -15.64
C THR A 208 4.11 -5.90 -14.81
N THR A 209 4.79 -6.80 -15.51
CA THR A 209 5.53 -7.94 -14.91
C THR A 209 6.81 -7.48 -14.22
N LYS A 210 7.33 -6.29 -14.54
CA LYS A 210 8.50 -5.70 -13.86
C LYS A 210 8.16 -5.42 -12.39
N GLY A 211 9.03 -5.89 -11.50
CA GLY A 211 8.84 -5.73 -10.05
C GLY A 211 7.63 -6.47 -9.47
N CYS A 212 6.91 -7.28 -10.24
CA CYS A 212 5.67 -7.93 -9.80
C CYS A 212 5.90 -9.04 -8.77
N LEU A 213 5.11 -9.03 -7.70
CA LEU A 213 5.07 -10.01 -6.62
C LEU A 213 3.61 -10.42 -6.38
N LEU A 214 3.33 -11.73 -6.51
CA LEU A 214 1.97 -12.29 -6.51
C LEU A 214 1.73 -13.27 -5.35
N GLY A 215 2.32 -13.00 -4.17
CA GLY A 215 2.15 -13.84 -3.01
C GLY A 215 2.76 -15.24 -3.20
N HIS A 216 1.93 -16.27 -3.04
CA HIS A 216 2.34 -17.67 -3.19
C HIS A 216 2.62 -18.12 -4.63
N ILE A 217 2.26 -17.32 -5.64
CA ILE A 217 2.44 -17.70 -7.04
C ILE A 217 3.90 -17.47 -7.44
N GLU A 218 4.59 -18.55 -7.81
CA GLU A 218 6.02 -18.52 -8.09
C GLU A 218 6.34 -17.84 -9.43
N LYS A 219 7.28 -16.87 -9.38
CA LYS A 219 7.72 -16.12 -10.56
C LYS A 219 8.32 -17.03 -11.62
N GLY A 220 7.90 -16.83 -12.87
CA GLY A 220 8.37 -17.60 -14.03
C GLY A 220 7.56 -18.87 -14.32
N THR A 221 6.53 -19.16 -13.51
CA THR A 221 5.51 -20.16 -13.88
C THR A 221 4.52 -19.56 -14.89
N LYS A 222 3.88 -20.42 -15.71
CA LYS A 222 2.83 -19.99 -16.65
C LYS A 222 1.67 -19.27 -15.98
N GLU A 223 1.33 -19.70 -14.76
CA GLU A 223 0.29 -19.07 -13.96
C GLU A 223 0.70 -17.66 -13.55
N TRP A 224 1.94 -17.50 -13.07
CA TRP A 224 2.49 -16.20 -12.73
C TRP A 224 2.53 -15.26 -13.93
N GLU A 225 2.98 -15.73 -15.08
CA GLU A 225 3.06 -14.91 -16.31
C GLU A 225 1.68 -14.36 -16.70
N ARG A 226 0.66 -15.24 -16.79
CA ARG A 226 -0.71 -14.85 -17.11
C ARG A 226 -1.25 -13.81 -16.12
N ILE A 227 -1.06 -14.03 -14.82
CA ILE A 227 -1.60 -13.12 -13.80
C ILE A 227 -0.81 -11.80 -13.79
N ALA A 228 0.51 -11.84 -13.89
CA ALA A 228 1.35 -10.65 -13.80
C ALA A 228 1.15 -9.68 -14.99
N GLU A 229 0.69 -10.18 -16.14
CA GLU A 229 0.36 -9.38 -17.31
C GLU A 229 -0.91 -8.53 -17.13
N GLU A 230 -1.86 -8.97 -16.30
CA GLU A 230 -3.14 -8.27 -16.09
C GLU A 230 -3.33 -7.73 -14.67
N ALA A 231 -2.49 -8.11 -13.70
CA ALA A 231 -2.61 -7.68 -12.32
C ALA A 231 -2.35 -6.17 -12.18
N ALA A 232 -3.34 -5.45 -11.65
CA ALA A 232 -3.31 -4.00 -11.57
C ALA A 232 -2.28 -3.50 -10.55
N ARG A 233 -1.69 -2.34 -10.83
CA ARG A 233 -0.84 -1.63 -9.87
C ARG A 233 -1.63 -1.18 -8.65
N THR A 234 -0.98 -1.19 -7.49
CA THR A 234 -1.57 -0.75 -6.22
C THR A 234 -1.47 0.76 -6.00
N ILE A 235 -1.08 1.54 -7.01
CA ILE A 235 -0.80 2.99 -6.91
C ILE A 235 -2.08 3.82 -6.63
N PRO A 236 -3.17 3.71 -7.40
CA PRO A 236 -4.37 4.51 -7.11
C PRO A 236 -5.34 3.77 -6.19
N GLY A 237 -6.03 4.53 -5.35
CA GLY A 237 -7.26 4.12 -4.69
C GLY A 237 -8.38 3.90 -5.70
N ARG A 238 -9.21 2.88 -5.47
CA ARG A 238 -10.28 2.44 -6.38
C ARG A 238 -11.51 2.01 -5.57
N GLU A 239 -12.48 1.42 -6.25
CA GLU A 239 -13.76 0.97 -5.69
C GLU A 239 -13.60 -0.08 -4.56
N ASN A 240 -12.45 -0.75 -4.47
CA ASN A 240 -12.12 -1.70 -3.41
C ASN A 240 -11.46 -1.07 -2.18
N GLY A 241 -11.36 0.26 -2.12
CA GLY A 241 -10.44 0.96 -1.24
C GLY A 241 -9.06 1.02 -1.90
N GLY A 242 -8.10 0.28 -1.36
CA GLY A 242 -6.73 0.31 -1.86
C GLY A 242 -6.00 1.54 -1.34
N ASN A 243 -5.23 2.21 -2.19
CA ASN A 243 -4.37 3.34 -1.82
C ASN A 243 -5.17 4.65 -1.77
N CYS A 244 -5.90 4.86 -0.69
CA CYS A 244 -6.77 6.02 -0.55
C CYS A 244 -6.09 7.20 0.15
N ASP A 245 -5.07 6.94 0.98
CA ASP A 245 -4.28 7.97 1.65
C ASP A 245 -5.13 8.97 2.45
N ILE A 246 -6.16 8.42 3.12
CA ILE A 246 -7.10 9.18 3.96
C ILE A 246 -6.59 9.16 5.39
N LYS A 247 -5.93 10.24 5.82
CA LYS A 247 -5.36 10.35 7.18
C LYS A 247 -6.36 10.13 8.31
N ASN A 248 -7.64 10.39 8.06
CA ASN A 248 -8.70 10.20 9.04
C ASN A 248 -9.06 8.72 9.27
N LEU A 249 -8.64 7.80 8.38
CA LEU A 249 -8.76 6.35 8.54
C LEU A 249 -7.76 5.81 9.57
N SER A 250 -7.79 6.39 10.75
CA SER A 250 -6.82 6.18 11.83
C SER A 250 -7.36 5.28 12.93
N ARG A 251 -6.58 5.06 13.98
CA ARG A 251 -7.00 4.29 15.16
C ARG A 251 -8.38 4.74 15.68
N GLY A 252 -9.25 3.77 15.90
CA GLY A 252 -10.64 3.96 16.34
C GLY A 252 -11.64 4.05 15.19
N SER A 253 -11.17 4.10 13.94
CA SER A 253 -12.04 4.13 12.76
C SER A 253 -12.63 2.76 12.45
N LYS A 254 -13.77 2.78 11.77
CA LYS A 254 -14.42 1.61 11.17
C LYS A 254 -14.63 1.87 9.68
N ILE A 255 -13.99 1.07 8.84
CA ILE A 255 -14.16 1.12 7.39
C ILE A 255 -15.06 -0.03 6.93
N TYR A 256 -15.86 0.25 5.91
CA TYR A 256 -16.76 -0.72 5.28
C TYR A 256 -16.26 -0.92 3.85
N LEU A 257 -15.69 -2.10 3.58
CA LEU A 257 -15.12 -2.44 2.27
C LEU A 257 -16.06 -3.39 1.52
N PRO A 258 -16.36 -3.14 0.24
CA PRO A 258 -17.13 -4.08 -0.58
C PRO A 258 -16.36 -5.38 -0.82
N VAL A 259 -17.07 -6.51 -0.80
CA VAL A 259 -16.52 -7.83 -1.10
C VAL A 259 -16.79 -8.16 -2.57
N PHE A 260 -15.75 -8.50 -3.33
CA PHE A 260 -15.86 -8.85 -4.76
C PHE A 260 -15.48 -10.29 -5.09
N VAL A 261 -14.83 -10.99 -4.16
CA VAL A 261 -14.43 -12.41 -4.30
C VAL A 261 -14.75 -13.16 -3.01
N ASP A 262 -14.89 -14.48 -3.11
CA ASP A 262 -15.04 -15.35 -1.96
C ASP A 262 -13.89 -15.15 -0.96
N GLY A 263 -14.24 -14.88 0.29
CA GLY A 263 -13.31 -14.62 1.38
C GLY A 263 -12.82 -13.17 1.47
N ALA A 264 -13.28 -12.27 0.60
CA ALA A 264 -12.85 -10.86 0.49
C ALA A 264 -11.38 -10.61 0.14
N ASN A 265 -10.46 -11.43 0.66
CA ASN A 265 -9.02 -11.33 0.45
C ASN A 265 -8.52 -9.93 0.79
N LEU A 266 -8.67 -9.56 2.07
CA LEU A 266 -8.26 -8.26 2.62
C LEU A 266 -6.73 -8.14 2.64
N SER A 267 -6.21 -7.03 2.14
CA SER A 267 -4.80 -6.67 2.25
C SER A 267 -4.64 -5.25 2.75
N THR A 268 -3.53 -5.00 3.44
CA THR A 268 -3.16 -3.67 3.93
C THR A 268 -1.64 -3.49 3.91
N GLY A 269 -1.20 -2.25 3.83
CA GLY A 269 0.21 -1.87 3.76
C GLY A 269 0.33 -0.35 3.79
N ASP A 270 1.54 0.13 3.50
CA ASP A 270 1.85 1.56 3.43
C ASP A 270 1.43 2.32 4.69
N MET A 271 1.98 1.93 5.83
CA MET A 271 1.66 2.57 7.10
C MET A 271 2.28 3.95 7.18
N HIS A 272 1.45 4.95 7.48
CA HIS A 272 1.91 6.31 7.74
C HIS A 272 1.85 6.61 9.22
N PHE A 273 2.94 7.14 9.77
CA PHE A 273 2.89 7.68 11.13
C PHE A 273 1.99 8.92 11.20
N SER A 274 2.03 9.75 10.15
CA SER A 274 1.15 10.89 9.95
C SER A 274 1.25 11.37 8.48
N GLN A 275 0.20 12.03 8.00
CA GLN A 275 0.12 12.59 6.65
C GLN A 275 -0.65 13.92 6.67
N GLY A 276 -0.34 14.83 5.75
CA GLY A 276 -1.20 15.98 5.41
C GLY A 276 -2.34 15.56 4.46
N ASP A 277 -3.38 16.40 4.31
CA ASP A 277 -4.40 16.10 3.29
C ASP A 277 -3.82 16.26 1.88
N GLY A 278 -4.15 15.30 1.01
CA GLY A 278 -3.73 15.28 -0.40
C GLY A 278 -2.32 14.77 -0.66
N GLU A 279 -1.57 14.38 0.38
CA GLU A 279 -0.23 13.76 0.26
C GLU A 279 0.64 14.41 -0.83
N ILE A 280 0.82 15.73 -0.74
CA ILE A 280 1.35 16.54 -1.85
C ILE A 280 2.83 16.32 -2.19
N SER A 281 3.57 15.61 -1.33
CA SER A 281 5.03 15.45 -1.39
C SER A 281 5.48 14.62 -2.59
#